data_AF-A0A7C8GRT2-F1
#
_entry.id   AF-A0A7C8GRT2-F1
#
_cell.length_a   1.000
_cell.length_b   1.000
_cell.length_c   1.000
_cell.angle_alpha   90.00
_cell.angle_beta   90.00
_cell.angle_gamma   90.00
#
_symmetry.space_group_name_H-M   'P 1'
#
loop_
_entity.id
_entity.type
_entity.pdbx_description
1 polymer ?
#
loop_
_entity_poly.entity_id
_entity_poly.type
_entity_poly.pdbx_seq_one_letter_code
_entity_poly.pdbx_strand_id
1 'polypeptide(L)' 'MKGYEKMHDSAQKLFNRVHTKHLAAMGNDMRKEYGLDQVKRVKQNNLEKCVEVYFKNGEMFKYYTNGTWG' A
#
# COMPACT_ATOMS: atom_id res chain seq x y z
N MET A 1 -5.21 5.61 -8.89
CA MET A 1 -5.33 5.35 -7.44
C MET A 1 -5.67 6.65 -6.72
N LYS A 2 -6.74 6.71 -5.94
CA LYS A 2 -7.13 7.95 -5.26
C LYS A 2 -6.22 8.24 -4.06
N GLY A 3 -5.80 9.49 -3.88
CA GLY A 3 -5.05 9.95 -2.71
C GLY A 3 -3.52 9.88 -2.83
N TYR A 4 -2.99 9.17 -3.83
CA TYR A 4 -1.53 9.01 -4.01
C TYR A 4 -0.79 10.34 -4.21
N GLU A 5 -1.31 11.19 -5.11
CA GLU A 5 -0.74 12.50 -5.44
C GLU A 5 -0.80 13.51 -4.28
N LYS A 6 -1.64 13.24 -3.27
CA LYS A 6 -1.78 14.10 -2.08
C LYS A 6 -0.79 13.72 -0.96
N MET A 7 -0.08 12.60 -1.12
CA MET A 7 0.92 12.15 -0.15
C MET A 7 2.26 12.82 -0.41
N HIS A 8 3.03 13.04 0.64
CA HIS A 8 4.42 13.48 0.50
C HIS A 8 5.26 12.45 -0.27
N ASP A 9 6.31 12.89 -0.94
CA ASP A 9 7.24 12.03 -1.71
C ASP A 9 7.79 10.87 -0.88
N SER A 10 8.03 11.08 0.41
CA SER A 10 8.49 10.03 1.33
C SER A 10 7.44 8.93 1.52
N ALA A 11 6.16 9.29 1.65
CA ALA A 11 5.06 8.35 1.77
C ALA A 11 4.78 7.63 0.44
N GLN A 12 4.93 8.31 -0.70
CA GLN A 12 4.87 7.67 -2.02
C GLN A 12 5.98 6.63 -2.21
N LYS A 13 7.24 6.98 -1.84
CA LYS A 13 8.37 6.04 -1.85
C LYS A 13 8.14 4.87 -0.91
N LEU A 14 7.60 5.11 0.28
CA LEU A 14 7.26 4.07 1.23
C LEU A 14 6.22 3.11 0.64
N PHE A 15 5.13 3.65 0.06
CA PHE A 15 4.12 2.86 -0.60
C PHE A 15 4.72 1.95 -1.66
N ASN A 16 5.48 2.50 -2.61
CA ASN A 16 6.09 1.71 -3.68
C ASN A 16 6.99 0.60 -3.12
N ARG A 17 7.85 0.92 -2.15
CA ARG A 17 8.77 -0.05 -1.56
C ARG A 17 8.04 -1.21 -0.88
N VAL A 18 7.05 -0.90 -0.05
CA VAL A 18 6.32 -1.93 0.72
C VAL A 18 5.38 -2.71 -0.17
N HIS A 19 4.71 -2.04 -1.11
CA HIS A 19 3.82 -2.68 -2.07
C HIS A 19 4.55 -3.74 -2.92
N THR A 20 5.73 -3.41 -3.45
CA THR A 20 6.53 -4.36 -4.22
C THR A 20 6.92 -5.58 -3.38
N LYS A 21 7.31 -5.38 -2.11
CA LYS A 21 7.63 -6.48 -1.20
C LYS A 21 6.41 -7.34 -0.86
N HIS A 22 5.28 -6.68 -0.59
CA HIS A 22 4.00 -7.32 -0.33
C HIS A 22 3.60 -8.24 -1.48
N LEU A 23 3.63 -7.73 -2.72
CA LEU A 23 3.33 -8.50 -3.93
C LEU A 23 4.35 -9.62 -4.21
N ALA A 24 5.61 -9.43 -3.83
CA ALA A 24 6.63 -10.48 -3.94
C ALA A 24 6.35 -11.64 -2.97
N ALA A 25 5.86 -11.34 -1.76
CA ALA A 25 5.59 -12.35 -0.73
C ALA A 25 4.32 -13.18 -0.97
N MET A 26 3.32 -12.62 -1.66
CA MET A 26 1.99 -13.24 -1.76
C MET A 26 1.81 -14.28 -2.89
N GLY A 27 2.78 -14.44 -3.78
CA GLY A 27 2.68 -15.37 -4.92
C GLY A 27 1.75 -14.89 -6.05
N ASN A 28 1.65 -15.67 -7.13
CA ASN A 28 1.03 -15.21 -8.38
C ASN A 28 -0.49 -15.02 -8.33
N ASP A 29 -1.23 -15.82 -7.55
CA ASP A 29 -2.69 -15.72 -7.52
C ASP A 29 -3.17 -14.51 -6.70
N MET A 30 -2.56 -14.29 -5.53
CA MET A 30 -2.87 -13.13 -4.69
C MET A 30 -2.46 -11.79 -5.35
N ARG A 31 -1.49 -11.78 -6.27
CA ARG A 31 -1.17 -10.58 -7.06
C ARG A 31 -2.36 -10.05 -7.84
N LYS A 32 -3.33 -10.90 -8.20
CA LYS A 32 -4.56 -10.48 -8.88
C LYS A 32 -5.50 -9.67 -7.97
N GLU A 33 -5.38 -9.84 -6.65
CA GLU A 33 -6.19 -9.14 -5.65
C GLU A 33 -5.49 -7.91 -5.08
N TYR A 34 -4.16 -7.94 -5.00
CA TYR A 34 -3.37 -6.88 -4.37
C TYR A 34 -2.48 -6.10 -5.33
N GLY A 35 -2.65 -6.27 -6.64
CA GLY A 35 -1.95 -5.47 -7.65
C GLY A 35 -2.24 -3.96 -7.53
N LEU A 36 -1.42 -3.15 -8.19
CA LEU A 36 -1.59 -1.69 -8.22
C LEU A 36 -2.96 -1.27 -8.78
N ASP A 37 -3.47 -2.02 -9.77
CA ASP A 37 -4.78 -1.84 -10.39
C ASP A 37 -5.93 -2.16 -9.43
N GLN A 38 -5.67 -2.95 -8.39
CA GLN A 38 -6.61 -3.28 -7.32
C GLN A 38 -6.59 -2.29 -6.16
N VAL A 39 -5.65 -1.36 -6.12
CA VAL A 39 -5.62 -0.33 -5.08
C VAL A 39 -6.68 0.74 -5.38
N LYS A 40 -7.72 0.78 -4.55
CA LYS A 40 -8.81 1.75 -4.63
C LYS A 40 -8.35 3.14 -4.19
N ARG A 41 -7.68 3.22 -3.04
CA ARG A 41 -7.14 4.47 -2.49
C ARG A 41 -5.98 4.23 -1.54
N VAL A 42 -5.17 5.26 -1.36
CA VAL A 42 -4.15 5.32 -0.32
C VAL A 42 -4.35 6.56 0.55
N LYS A 43 -3.97 6.44 1.82
CA LYS A 43 -4.04 7.53 2.79
C LYS A 43 -2.78 7.51 3.65
N GLN A 44 -2.07 8.64 3.67
CA GLN A 44 -0.96 8.83 4.59
C GLN A 44 -1.50 9.00 6.02
N ASN A 45 -0.97 8.22 6.97
CA ASN A 45 -1.28 8.32 8.39
C ASN A 45 -0.01 8.69 9.15
N ASN A 46 0.13 9.98 9.47
CA ASN A 46 1.30 10.51 10.17
C ASN A 46 1.35 10.12 11.64
N LEU A 47 0.20 9.88 12.28
CA LEU A 47 0.11 9.49 13.69
C LEU A 47 0.72 8.09 13.90
N GLU A 48 0.34 7.14 13.04
CA GLU A 48 0.86 5.76 13.09
C GLU A 48 2.12 5.55 12.25
N LYS A 49 2.62 6.60 11.57
CA LYS A 49 3.78 6.55 10.66
C LYS A 49 3.65 5.44 9.62
N CYS A 50 2.51 5.39 8.94
CA CYS A 50 2.22 4.38 7.93
C CYS A 50 1.44 4.96 6.73
N VAL A 51 1.33 4.17 5.67
CA VAL A 51 0.40 4.42 4.56
C VAL A 51 -0.69 3.36 4.59
N GLU A 52 -1.94 3.77 4.77
CA GLU A 52 -3.10 2.90 4.67
C GLU A 52 -3.45 2.69 3.19
N VAL A 53 -3.51 1.42 2.78
CA VAL A 53 -3.77 0.99 1.41
C VAL A 53 -5.07 0.22 1.38
N TYR A 54 -6.06 0.75 0.67
CA TYR A 54 -7.39 0.17 0.57
C TYR A 54 -7.55 -0.49 -0.80
N PHE A 55 -7.86 -1.78 -0.83
CA PHE A 55 -8.03 -2.58 -2.03
C PHE A 55 -9.50 -2.65 -2.47
N LYS A 56 -9.73 -3.06 -3.73
CA LYS A 56 -11.08 -3.23 -4.28
C LYS A 56 -11.82 -4.43 -3.69
N ASN A 57 -11.10 -5.47 -3.26
CA ASN A 57 -11.66 -6.66 -2.61
C ASN A 57 -12.22 -6.37 -1.20
N GLY A 58 -12.04 -5.15 -0.68
CA GLY A 58 -12.56 -4.71 0.62
C GLY A 58 -11.51 -4.69 1.72
N GLU A 59 -10.34 -5.27 1.48
CA GLU A 59 -9.27 -5.33 2.47
C GLU A 59 -8.46 -4.03 2.53
N MET A 60 -7.79 -3.85 3.66
CA MET A 60 -6.92 -2.72 3.93
C MET A 60 -5.67 -3.19 4.66
N PHE A 61 -4.52 -2.70 4.20
CA PHE A 61 -3.23 -2.94 4.83
C PHE A 61 -2.57 -1.61 5.20
N LYS A 62 -1.86 -1.60 6.32
CA LYS A 62 -0.98 -0.52 6.76
C LYS A 62 0.44 -0.84 6.34
N TYR A 63 1.04 0.04 5.55
CA TYR A 63 2.44 -0.06 5.14
C TYR A 63 3.30 0.79 6.07
N TYR A 64 4.09 0.13 6.90
CA TYR A 64 4.89 0.75 7.96
C TYR A 64 6.27 1.16 7.45
N THR A 65 6.84 2.20 8.06
CA THR A 65 8.16 2.76 7.71
C THR A 65 9.32 1.76 7.79
N ASN A 66 9.21 0.74 8.64
CA ASN A 66 10.19 -0.37 8.73
C ASN A 66 10.16 -1.30 7.50
N GLY A 67 9.20 -1.15 6.60
CA GLY A 67 9.05 -1.95 5.40
C GLY A 67 8.14 -3.17 5.53
N THR A 68 7.43 -3.33 6.65
CA THR A 68 6.43 -4.39 6.85
C THR A 68 5.02 -3.89 6.53
N TRP A 69 4.09 -4.83 6.40
CA TRP A 69 2.66 -4.56 6.25
C TRP A 69 1.85 -5.36 7.29
N GLY A 70 0.64 -4.91 7.58
CA GLY A 70 -0.32 -5.61 8.45
C GLY A 70 -1.60 -4.83 8.62
#